data_AF-V4PQ90-F1
#
_entry.id   AF-V4PQ90-F1
#
_cell.length_a   1.000
_cell.length_b   1.000
_cell.length_c   1.000
_cell.angle_alpha   90.00
_cell.angle_beta   90.00
_cell.angle_gamma   90.00
#
_symmetry.space_group_name_H-M   'P 1'
#
loop_
_entity.id
_entity.type
_entity.pdbx_description
1 polymer ?
#
loop_
_entity_poly.entity_id
_entity_poly.type
_entity_poly.pdbx_seq_one_letter_code
_entity_poly.pdbx_strand_id
1 'polypeptide(L)'
;MTAAQQFLTAAFPEFEVLTEPRPDGGLLLTLRNDDRVLVKRALSKGQTQTRMQLEWVVSSVRRDLALEAGMSPSIAHLQSQSRTALPTYEYA
;
A
#
# COMPACT_ATOMS: atom_id res chain seq x y z
N MET A 1 -10.97 -14.96 -9.11
CA MET A 1 -9.90 -14.12 -8.51
C MET A 1 -9.31 -13.23 -9.60
N THR A 2 -9.38 -11.91 -9.46
CA THR A 2 -8.94 -10.92 -10.47
C THR A 2 -7.41 -10.79 -10.53
N ALA A 3 -6.87 -10.17 -11.58
CA ALA A 3 -5.43 -9.92 -11.69
C ALA A 3 -4.87 -9.08 -10.52
N ALA A 4 -5.62 -8.08 -10.06
CA ALA A 4 -5.26 -7.27 -8.90
C ALA A 4 -5.21 -8.11 -7.61
N GLN A 5 -6.19 -8.98 -7.39
CA GLN A 5 -6.21 -9.88 -6.23
C GLN A 5 -5.01 -10.83 -6.24
N GLN A 6 -4.71 -11.45 -7.39
CA GLN A 6 -3.55 -12.35 -7.54
C GLN A 6 -2.23 -11.61 -7.28
N PHE A 7 -2.08 -10.39 -7.79
CA PHE A 7 -0.90 -9.57 -7.56
C PHE A 7 -0.71 -9.24 -6.08
N LEU A 8 -1.79 -8.84 -5.38
CA LEU A 8 -1.75 -8.52 -3.95
C LEU A 8 -1.42 -9.77 -3.12
N THR A 9 -2.03 -10.92 -3.42
CA THR A 9 -1.70 -12.19 -2.75
C THR A 9 -0.23 -12.56 -2.94
N ALA A 10 0.31 -12.43 -4.15
CA ALA A 10 1.72 -12.74 -4.43
C ALA A 10 2.71 -11.75 -3.78
N ALA A 11 2.29 -10.50 -3.52
CA ALA A 11 3.17 -9.46 -2.95
C ALA A 11 3.44 -9.61 -1.44
N PHE A 12 2.61 -10.42 -0.75
CA PHE A 12 2.61 -10.61 0.70
C PHE A 12 2.58 -12.11 1.07
N PRO A 13 3.55 -12.92 0.62
CA PRO A 13 3.54 -14.38 0.84
C PRO A 13 3.66 -14.77 2.32
N GLU A 14 4.21 -13.87 3.15
CA GLU A 14 4.40 -14.05 4.59
C GLU A 14 3.09 -13.94 5.39
N PHE A 15 2.02 -13.45 4.76
CA PHE A 15 0.76 -13.11 5.42
C PHE A 15 -0.37 -13.88 4.77
N GLU A 16 -1.43 -14.11 5.54
CA GLU A 16 -2.68 -14.50 4.91
C GLU A 16 -3.39 -13.28 4.34
N VAL A 17 -3.65 -13.35 3.03
CA VAL A 17 -4.18 -12.24 2.23
C VAL A 17 -5.64 -12.49 1.90
N LEU A 18 -6.53 -11.68 2.45
CA LEU A 18 -7.95 -11.69 2.14
C LEU A 18 -8.28 -10.48 1.27
N THR A 19 -9.03 -10.71 0.19
CA THR A 19 -9.45 -9.65 -0.73
C THR A 19 -10.95 -9.74 -1.00
N GLU A 20 -11.67 -8.66 -0.74
CA GLU A 20 -13.13 -8.60 -0.89
C GLU A 20 -13.51 -7.46 -1.84
N PRO A 21 -14.35 -7.70 -2.87
CA PRO A 21 -14.82 -6.62 -3.74
C PRO A 21 -15.71 -5.65 -2.94
N ARG A 22 -15.55 -4.35 -3.22
CA ARG A 22 -16.39 -3.30 -2.61
C ARG A 22 -17.47 -2.85 -3.62
N PRO A 23 -18.66 -2.42 -3.16
CA PRO A 23 -19.74 -1.96 -4.05
C PRO A 23 -19.37 -0.79 -4.97
N ASP A 24 -18.37 0.01 -4.59
CA ASP A 24 -17.81 1.12 -5.39
C ASP A 24 -16.86 0.65 -6.51
N GLY A 25 -16.71 -0.66 -6.69
CA GLY A 25 -15.77 -1.27 -7.64
C GLY A 25 -14.32 -1.26 -7.15
N GLY A 26 -14.07 -0.87 -5.89
CA GLY A 26 -12.79 -1.02 -5.23
C GLY A 26 -12.59 -2.41 -4.61
N LEU A 27 -11.56 -2.54 -3.79
CA LEU A 27 -11.18 -3.78 -3.13
C LEU A 27 -10.84 -3.52 -1.66
N LEU A 28 -11.33 -4.34 -0.74
CA LEU A 28 -10.87 -4.36 0.64
C LEU A 28 -9.75 -5.39 0.76
N LEU A 29 -8.54 -4.92 1.11
CA LEU A 29 -7.39 -5.77 1.39
C LEU A 29 -7.26 -5.95 2.90
N THR A 30 -7.20 -7.19 3.35
CA THR A 30 -6.88 -7.52 4.74
C THR A 30 -5.66 -8.43 4.77
N LEU A 31 -4.64 -8.05 5.55
CA LEU A 31 -3.48 -8.88 5.86
C LEU A 31 -3.58 -9.34 7.29
N ARG A 32 -3.45 -10.65 7.52
CA ARG A 32 -3.44 -11.24 8.86
C ARG A 32 -2.21 -12.11 9.06
N ASN A 33 -1.79 -12.21 10.32
CA ASN A 33 -0.84 -13.20 10.79
C ASN A 33 -1.47 -13.90 12.00
N ASP A 34 -1.56 -15.23 11.96
CA ASP A 34 -2.35 -16.03 12.90
C ASP A 34 -3.77 -15.45 13.07
N ASP A 35 -4.17 -15.13 14.31
CA ASP A 35 -5.47 -14.57 14.66
C ASP A 35 -5.52 -13.02 14.63
N ARG A 36 -4.40 -12.36 14.27
CA ARG A 36 -4.29 -10.90 14.31
C ARG A 36 -4.41 -10.30 12.91
N VAL A 37 -5.35 -9.35 12.77
CA VAL A 37 -5.41 -8.46 11.61
C VAL A 37 -4.34 -7.39 11.77
N LEU A 38 -3.38 -7.37 10.85
CA LEU A 38 -2.29 -6.39 10.82
C LEU A 38 -2.65 -5.19 9.96
N VAL A 39 -3.22 -5.44 8.78
CA VAL A 39 -3.64 -4.36 7.88
C VAL A 39 -5.05 -4.61 7.42
N LYS A 40 -5.89 -3.58 7.46
CA LYS A 40 -7.19 -3.56 6.80
C LYS A 40 -7.34 -2.27 6.01
N ARG A 41 -7.28 -2.35 4.69
CA ARG A 41 -7.21 -1.18 3.81
C ARG A 41 -8.22 -1.25 2.68
N ALA A 42 -9.03 -0.19 2.58
CA ALA A 42 -9.88 0.04 1.42
C ALA A 42 -9.03 0.59 0.26
N LEU A 43 -9.05 -0.11 -0.87
CA LEU A 43 -8.45 0.29 -2.13
C LEU A 43 -9.56 0.80 -3.06
N SER A 44 -9.33 1.94 -3.69
CA SER A 44 -10.23 2.45 -4.72
C SER A 44 -10.06 1.66 -6.01
N LYS A 45 -11.07 1.69 -6.88
CA LYS A 45 -10.99 1.10 -8.23
C LYS A 45 -9.73 1.54 -8.97
N GLY A 46 -9.43 2.85 -8.91
CA GLY A 46 -8.25 3.44 -9.52
C GLY A 46 -6.95 2.84 -8.98
N GLN A 47 -6.83 2.55 -7.69
CA GLN A 47 -5.61 1.93 -7.14
C GLN A 47 -5.38 0.49 -7.59
N THR A 48 -6.42 -0.20 -8.04
CA THR A 48 -6.34 -1.60 -8.50
C THR A 48 -6.30 -1.75 -10.01
N GLN A 49 -6.30 -0.64 -10.76
CA GLN A 49 -6.55 -0.66 -12.20
C GLN A 49 -5.30 -0.94 -13.03
N THR A 50 -4.13 -0.52 -12.56
CA THR A 50 -2.85 -0.71 -13.26
C THR A 50 -1.80 -1.34 -12.36
N ARG A 51 -0.82 -2.02 -12.97
CA ARG A 51 0.31 -2.61 -12.24
C ARG A 51 1.09 -1.58 -11.43
N MET A 52 1.36 -0.40 -11.99
CA MET A 52 2.08 0.68 -11.31
C MET A 52 1.34 1.15 -10.04
N GLN A 53 0.02 1.30 -10.11
CA GLN A 53 -0.78 1.68 -8.93
C GLN A 53 -0.79 0.57 -7.86
N LEU A 54 -0.84 -0.69 -8.27
CA LEU A 54 -0.72 -1.84 -7.36
C LEU A 54 0.66 -1.88 -6.68
N GLU A 55 1.74 -1.59 -7.40
CA GLU A 55 3.10 -1.51 -6.84
C GLU A 55 3.21 -0.37 -5.79
N TRP A 56 2.56 0.77 -6.02
CA TRP A 56 2.45 1.83 -5.03
C TRP A 56 1.63 1.43 -3.81
N VAL A 57 0.52 0.71 -4.01
CA VAL A 57 -0.27 0.15 -2.90
C VAL A 57 0.60 -0.78 -2.06
N VAL A 58 1.30 -1.72 -2.69
CA VAL A 58 2.20 -2.66 -1.99
C VAL A 58 3.27 -1.91 -1.22
N SER A 59 3.92 -0.92 -1.84
CA SER A 59 4.96 -0.11 -1.19
C SER A 59 4.44 0.64 0.03
N SER A 60 3.23 1.20 -0.06
CA SER A 60 2.58 1.88 1.05
C SER A 60 2.16 0.91 2.16
N VAL A 61 1.64 -0.28 1.85
CA VAL A 61 1.28 -1.27 2.87
C VAL A 61 2.51 -1.79 3.60
N ARG A 62 3.61 -2.07 2.88
CA ARG A 62 4.88 -2.47 3.51
C ARG A 62 5.43 -1.40 4.45
N ARG A 63 5.27 -0.12 4.09
CA ARG A 63 5.66 0.99 4.96
C ARG A 63 4.86 1.00 6.25
N ASP A 64 3.54 0.87 6.17
CA ASP A 64 2.67 0.84 7.35
C ASP A 64 3.01 -0.34 8.25
N LEU A 65 3.23 -1.53 7.69
CA LEU A 65 3.69 -2.72 8.43
C LEU A 65 5.01 -2.49 9.17
N ALA A 66 5.99 -1.84 8.52
CA ALA A 66 7.26 -1.50 9.16
C ALA A 66 7.07 -0.53 10.34
N LEU A 67 6.21 0.48 10.16
CA LEU A 67 5.89 1.45 11.20
C LEU A 67 5.20 0.80 12.40
N GLU A 68 4.24 -0.11 12.17
CA GLU A 68 3.58 -0.87 13.24
C GLU A 68 4.56 -1.78 14.02
N ALA A 69 5.56 -2.33 13.34
CA ALA A 69 6.62 -3.11 13.96
C ALA A 69 7.67 -2.26 14.70
N GLY A 70 7.53 -0.92 14.74
CA GLY A 70 8.51 -0.01 15.32
C GLY A 70 9.79 0.14 14.50
N MET A 71 9.79 -0.33 13.25
CA MET A 71 10.91 -0.24 12.33
C MET A 71 10.81 1.06 11.52
N SER A 72 11.89 1.83 11.46
CA SER A 72 11.95 3.01 10.60
C SER A 72 11.92 2.57 9.13
N PRO A 73 11.02 3.14 8.29
CA PRO A 73 10.90 2.71 6.91
C PRO A 73 12.18 3.07 6.14
N SER A 74 12.73 2.10 5.40
CA SER A 74 13.92 2.31 4.59
C SER A 74 13.71 3.45 3.58
N ILE A 75 14.47 4.54 3.74
CA ILE A 75 14.34 5.81 3.01
C ILE A 75 14.58 5.67 1.49
N ALA A 76 15.12 4.54 1.01
CA ALA A 76 15.43 4.32 -0.40
C ALA A 76 14.22 4.48 -1.36
N HIS A 77 12.99 4.19 -0.90
CA HIS A 77 11.77 4.36 -1.72
C HIS A 77 10.99 5.66 -1.44
N LEU A 78 11.40 6.45 -0.44
CA LEU A 78 10.75 7.73 -0.11
C LEU A 78 11.24 8.87 -1.01
N GLN A 79 12.43 8.77 -1.60
CA GLN A 79 13.03 9.84 -2.41
C GLN A 79 12.23 10.20 -3.68
N SER A 80 11.34 9.33 -4.17
CA SER A 80 10.44 9.68 -5.27
C SER A 80 9.40 10.74 -4.90
N GLN A 81 9.12 10.96 -3.61
CA GLN A 81 8.14 11.94 -3.14
C GLN A 81 8.74 13.34 -2.92
N SER A 82 10.06 13.47 -2.98
CA SER A 82 10.78 14.72 -2.73
C SER A 82 11.34 15.31 -4.04
N ARG A 83 10.46 15.65 -4.99
CA ARG A 83 10.85 16.46 -6.16
C ARG A 83 9.96 17.67 -6.41
N THR A 84 9.15 18.07 -5.45
CA THR A 84 8.55 19.40 -5.47
C THR A 84 9.47 20.29 -4.65
N ALA A 85 10.21 21.17 -5.33
CA ALA A 85 11.06 22.17 -4.67
C ALA A 85 10.24 22.86 -3.57
N LEU A 86 10.79 22.92 -2.37
CA LEU A 86 10.19 23.67 -1.28
C LEU A 86 10.07 25.14 -1.73
N PRO A 87 8.91 25.79 -1.59
CA PRO A 87 8.78 27.19 -1.95
C PRO A 87 9.70 28.03 -1.08
N THR A 88 10.63 28.76 -1.71
CA THR A 88 11.44 29.78 -1.05
C THR A 88 10.56 31.01 -0.86
N TYR A 89 10.37 31.45 0.38
CA TYR A 89 9.83 32.78 0.66
C TYR A 89 10.93 33.80 0.39
N GLU A 90 10.74 34.67 -0.61
CA GLU A 90 11.53 35.90 -0.71
C GLU A 90 11.04 36.88 0.36
N TYR A 91 11.95 37.31 1.24
CA TYR A 91 11.72 38.48 2.08
C TYR A 91 11.96 39.72 1.22
N ALA A 92 10.93 40.56 1.10
CA ALA A 92 11.00 41.87 0.44
C ALA A 92 11.75 42.90 1.29
#